data_AF-A0ABD5LWP6-F1
#
_entry.id   AF-A0ABD5LWP6-F1
#
_cell.length_a   1.000
_cell.length_b   1.000
_cell.length_c   1.000
_cell.angle_alpha   90.00
_cell.angle_beta   90.00
_cell.angle_gamma   90.00
#
_symmetry.space_group_name_H-M   'P 1'
#
loop_
_entity.id
_entity.type
_entity.pdbx_description
1 polymer ?
#
loop_
_entity_poly.entity_id
_entity_poly.type
_entity_poly.pdbx_seq_one_letter_code
_entity_poly.pdbx_strand_id
1 'polypeptide(L)'
;MIVTYLLLMLMIGLLVDSAIGANPHLSLIDNMLAFLTFQSLPIASLIIVAISIVLLIIVHFKGHKIMLTGMKARLINPEEPLNTQERQLLNIVEELSLSATLGYIPKLYILDTPEANAFAAGWSEKMPLLVSLVGC
;
A
#
# COMPACT_ATOMS: atom_id res chain seq x y z
N MET A 1 -10.13 -1.31 9.52
CA MET A 1 -8.79 -1.76 9.09
C MET A 1 -7.66 -1.12 9.89
N ILE A 2 -7.60 0.21 10.03
CA ILE A 2 -6.55 0.88 10.83
C ILE A 2 -6.68 0.55 12.34
N VAL A 3 -7.89 0.69 12.90
CA VAL A 3 -8.15 0.38 14.33
C VAL A 3 -7.81 -1.07 14.66
N THR A 4 -8.24 -2.01 13.81
CA THR A 4 -7.94 -3.44 13.96
C THR A 4 -6.44 -3.73 13.90
N TYR A 5 -5.69 -3.06 13.02
CA TYR A 5 -4.22 -3.18 12.95
C TYR A 5 -3.55 -2.64 14.22
N LEU A 6 -3.96 -1.47 14.71
CA LEU A 6 -3.41 -0.91 15.95
C LEU A 6 -3.71 -1.78 17.17
N LEU A 7 -4.90 -2.39 17.23
CA LEU A 7 -5.26 -3.33 18.29
C LEU A 7 -4.37 -4.57 18.25
N LEU A 8 -4.08 -5.12 17.07
CA LEU A 8 -3.16 -6.24 16.92
C LEU A 8 -1.74 -5.87 17.38
N MET A 9 -1.24 -4.69 16.99
CA MET A 9 0.08 -4.21 17.42
C MET A 9 0.17 -3.95 18.92
N LEU A 10 -0.91 -3.46 19.54
CA LEU A 10 -1.01 -3.33 20.99
C LEU A 10 -1.00 -4.70 21.67
N MET A 11 -1.74 -5.69 21.15
CA MET A 11 -1.74 -7.05 21.70
C MET A 11 -0.35 -7.71 21.62
N ILE A 12 0.35 -7.52 20.49
CA ILE A 12 1.74 -7.98 20.33
C ILE A 12 2.65 -7.28 21.33
N GLY A 13 2.51 -5.96 21.49
CA GLY A 13 3.25 -5.18 22.47
C GLY A 13 3.09 -5.71 23.90
N LEU A 14 1.84 -5.96 24.32
CA LEU A 14 1.54 -6.46 25.66
C LEU A 14 2.10 -7.87 25.89
N LEU A 15 2.12 -8.71 24.86
CA LEU A 15 2.78 -10.01 24.93
C LEU A 15 4.30 -9.87 25.11
N VAL A 16 4.93 -8.91 24.42
CA VAL A 16 6.37 -8.65 24.56
C VAL A 16 6.69 -8.09 25.95
N ASP A 17 5.92 -7.12 26.44
CA ASP A 17 6.08 -6.59 27.80
C ASP A 17 5.89 -7.68 28.86
N SER A 18 4.89 -8.56 28.68
CA SER A 18 4.69 -9.71 29.58
C SER A 18 5.78 -10.77 29.44
N ALA A 19 6.47 -10.90 28.30
CA ALA A 19 7.56 -11.87 28.16
C ALA A 19 8.86 -11.39 28.83
N ILE A 20 9.09 -10.08 28.85
CA ILE A 20 10.34 -9.47 29.34
C ILE A 20 10.21 -9.04 30.81
N GLY A 21 9.07 -8.44 31.16
CA GLY A 21 8.82 -7.81 32.45
C GLY A 21 7.75 -8.51 33.30
N ALA A 22 7.39 -9.76 33.00
CA ALA A 22 6.39 -10.49 33.78
C ALA A 22 6.75 -10.54 35.26
N ASN A 23 5.77 -10.25 36.09
CA ASN A 23 5.82 -10.60 37.49
C ASN A 23 5.50 -12.10 37.65
N PRO A 24 6.43 -12.92 38.21
CA PRO A 24 6.26 -14.37 38.31
C PRO A 24 5.09 -14.82 39.18
N HIS A 25 4.55 -13.93 40.02
CA HIS A 25 3.45 -14.22 40.93
C HIS A 25 2.07 -14.02 40.30
N LEU A 26 2.00 -13.38 39.14
CA LEU A 26 0.76 -13.05 38.44
C LEU A 26 0.54 -14.00 37.26
N SER A 27 -0.73 -14.25 36.93
CA SER A 27 -1.06 -14.99 35.70
C SER A 27 -0.70 -14.16 34.46
N LEU A 28 -0.66 -14.78 33.28
CA LEU A 28 -0.37 -14.09 32.02
C LEU A 28 -1.36 -12.93 31.78
N ILE A 29 -2.65 -13.18 32.02
CA ILE A 29 -3.71 -12.19 31.80
C ILE A 29 -3.56 -11.03 32.78
N ASP A 30 -3.26 -11.32 34.05
CA ASP A 30 -3.09 -10.28 35.07
C ASP A 30 -1.85 -9.41 34.81
N ASN A 31 -0.76 -10.01 34.32
CA ASN A 31 0.42 -9.27 33.85
C ASN A 31 0.06 -8.34 32.69
N MET A 32 -0.64 -8.85 31.67
CA MET A 32 -1.08 -8.02 30.54
C MET A 32 -2.00 -6.87 30.99
N LEU A 33 -2.92 -7.12 31.94
CA LEU A 33 -3.76 -6.08 32.52
C LEU A 33 -2.96 -5.07 33.35
N ALA A 34 -1.95 -5.49 34.10
CA ALA A 34 -1.08 -4.59 34.87
C ALA A 34 -0.31 -3.63 33.94
N PHE A 35 0.17 -4.12 32.80
CA PHE A 35 0.78 -3.29 31.75
C PHE A 35 -0.23 -2.35 31.08
N LEU A 36 -1.44 -2.83 30.79
CA LEU A 36 -2.50 -2.03 30.18
C LEU A 36 -3.01 -0.91 31.12
N THR A 37 -3.06 -1.19 32.42
CA THR A 37 -3.48 -0.23 33.47
C THR A 37 -2.35 0.65 33.98
N PHE A 38 -1.16 0.57 33.38
CA PHE A 38 0.04 1.33 33.77
C PHE A 38 0.52 1.11 35.21
N GLN A 39 0.15 -0.01 35.83
CA GLN A 39 0.77 -0.44 37.10
C GLN A 39 2.24 -0.83 36.90
N SER A 40 2.57 -1.32 35.72
CA SER A 40 3.93 -1.52 35.23
C SER A 40 4.10 -0.79 33.90
N LEU A 41 5.27 -0.22 33.64
CA LEU A 41 5.48 0.60 32.43
C LEU A 41 5.55 -0.30 31.17
N PRO A 42 4.60 -0.18 30.22
CA PRO A 42 4.56 -1.01 29.03
C PRO A 42 5.44 -0.42 27.92
N ILE A 43 6.76 -0.48 28.12
CA ILE A 43 7.74 0.19 27.25
C ILE A 43 7.69 -0.40 25.83
N ALA A 44 7.62 -1.73 25.68
CA ALA A 44 7.61 -2.37 24.37
C ALA A 44 6.31 -2.03 23.61
N SER A 45 5.16 -2.08 24.29
CA SER A 45 3.87 -1.70 23.70
C SER A 45 3.88 -0.27 23.19
N LEU A 46 4.41 0.67 23.97
CA LEU A 46 4.45 2.08 23.59
C LEU A 46 5.33 2.30 22.36
N ILE A 47 6.50 1.66 22.32
CA ILE A 47 7.41 1.75 21.17
C ILE A 47 6.77 1.13 19.91
N ILE A 48 6.20 -0.06 20.02
CA ILE A 48 5.59 -0.77 18.88
C ILE A 48 4.41 0.03 18.32
N VAL A 49 3.53 0.54 19.18
CA VAL A 49 2.39 1.37 18.75
C VAL A 49 2.87 2.68 18.14
N ALA A 50 3.87 3.34 18.72
CA ALA A 50 4.42 4.58 18.17
C ALA A 50 5.02 4.37 16.77
N ILE A 51 5.83 3.32 16.59
CA ILE A 51 6.39 2.95 15.28
C ILE A 51 5.27 2.65 14.29
N SER A 52 4.25 1.89 14.72
CA SER A 52 3.10 1.52 13.88
C SER A 52 2.33 2.75 13.39
N ILE A 53 2.11 3.75 14.26
CA ILE A 53 1.46 5.02 13.90
C ILE A 53 2.31 5.79 12.89
N VAL A 54 3.63 5.90 13.11
CA VAL A 54 4.54 6.55 12.17
C VAL A 54 4.51 5.86 10.81
N LEU A 55 4.53 4.53 10.79
CA LEU A 55 4.46 3.75 9.56
C LEU A 55 3.15 3.97 8.82
N LEU A 56 2.02 3.99 9.54
CA LEU A 56 0.70 4.27 8.96
C LEU A 56 0.64 5.67 8.36
N ILE A 57 1.20 6.68 9.03
CA ILE A 57 1.29 8.05 8.49
C ILE A 57 2.11 8.05 7.21
N ILE A 58 3.29 7.42 7.21
CA ILE A 58 4.14 7.33 6.02
C ILE A 58 3.40 6.65 4.87
N VAL A 59 2.75 5.51 5.12
CA VAL A 59 1.99 4.77 4.09
C VAL A 59 0.78 5.57 3.61
N HIS A 60 0.10 6.30 4.50
CA HIS A 60 -1.04 7.13 4.10
C HIS A 60 -0.63 8.25 3.14
N PHE A 61 0.52 8.90 3.39
CA PHE A 61 1.01 9.99 2.53
C PHE A 61 1.84 9.54 1.33
N LYS A 62 2.56 8.41 1.42
CA LYS A 62 3.50 7.93 0.39
C LYS A 62 3.10 6.61 -0.28
N GLY A 63 2.02 5.96 0.14
CA GLY A 63 1.62 4.63 -0.33
C GLY A 63 1.45 4.56 -1.85
N HIS A 64 0.87 5.61 -2.46
CA HIS A 64 0.71 5.67 -3.93
C HIS A 64 2.05 5.66 -4.69
N LYS A 65 3.10 6.31 -4.16
CA LYS A 65 4.43 6.30 -4.78
C LYS A 65 5.13 4.96 -4.58
N ILE A 66 5.01 4.33 -3.41
CA ILE A 66 5.69 3.06 -3.12
C ILE A 66 5.15 1.94 -4.02
N MET A 67 3.85 1.92 -4.27
CA MET A 67 3.21 0.93 -5.14
C MET A 67 3.64 1.09 -6.61
N LEU A 68 3.83 2.32 -7.09
CA LEU A 68 4.25 2.57 -8.48
C LEU A 68 5.77 2.39 -8.70
N THR A 69 6.60 2.71 -7.71
CA THR A 69 8.07 2.56 -7.83
C THR A 69 8.51 1.10 -7.86
N GLY A 70 7.75 0.19 -7.21
CA GLY A 70 8.10 -1.23 -7.18
C GLY A 70 7.94 -1.96 -8.52
N MET A 71 7.13 -1.43 -9.45
CA MET A 71 6.65 -2.20 -10.60
C MET A 71 7.39 -1.96 -11.93
N LYS A 72 8.50 -1.20 -11.95
CA LYS A 72 9.19 -0.80 -13.20
C LYS A 72 8.24 -0.32 -14.31
N ALA A 73 7.12 0.28 -13.94
CA ALA A 73 6.09 0.69 -14.87
C ALA A 73 6.61 1.84 -15.75
N ARG A 74 6.63 1.64 -17.07
CA ARG A 74 7.06 2.63 -18.05
C ARG A 74 5.86 3.46 -18.51
N LEU A 75 5.93 4.78 -18.37
CA LEU A 75 4.93 5.67 -18.93
C LEU A 75 5.04 5.67 -20.45
N ILE A 76 3.92 5.50 -21.15
CA ILE A 76 3.84 5.69 -22.60
C ILE A 76 3.65 7.18 -22.88
N ASN A 77 4.64 7.78 -23.55
CA ASN A 77 4.58 9.16 -24.01
C ASN A 77 4.30 9.18 -25.53
N PRO A 78 3.22 9.84 -25.99
CA PRO A 78 2.92 9.97 -27.42
C PRO A 78 4.04 10.65 -28.24
N GLU A 79 4.90 11.44 -27.58
CA GLU A 79 6.03 12.14 -28.22
C GLU A 79 7.28 11.27 -28.39
N GLU A 80 7.34 10.10 -27.76
CA GLU A 80 8.46 9.16 -27.87
C GLU A 80 8.27 8.17 -29.03
N PRO A 81 9.34 7.58 -29.57
CA PRO A 81 9.23 6.51 -30.55
C PRO A 81 8.60 5.26 -29.91
N LEU A 82 7.34 5.02 -30.24
CA LEU A 82 6.53 3.90 -29.76
C LEU A 82 6.58 2.72 -30.74
N ASN A 83 6.61 1.49 -30.21
CA ASN A 83 6.43 0.31 -31.05
C ASN A 83 4.97 0.22 -31.55
N THR A 84 4.72 -0.56 -32.61
CA THR A 84 3.39 -0.72 -33.22
C THR A 84 2.33 -1.14 -32.22
N GLN A 85 2.66 -2.04 -31.28
CA GLN A 85 1.72 -2.48 -30.24
C GLN A 85 1.37 -1.37 -29.26
N GLU A 86 2.34 -0.55 -28.87
CA GLU A 86 2.15 0.54 -27.90
C GLU A 86 1.31 1.66 -28.51
N ARG A 87 1.55 1.97 -29.79
CA ARG A 87 0.74 2.93 -30.55
C ARG A 87 -0.69 2.43 -30.75
N GLN A 88 -0.88 1.14 -31.04
CA GLN A 88 -2.22 0.55 -31.14
C GLN A 88 -2.97 0.63 -29.81
N LEU A 89 -2.29 0.31 -28.70
CA LEU A 89 -2.87 0.39 -27.37
C LEU A 89 -3.25 1.83 -27.00
N LEU A 90 -2.40 2.81 -27.31
CA LEU A 90 -2.70 4.23 -27.12
C LEU A 90 -3.97 4.63 -27.88
N ASN A 91 -4.07 4.29 -29.17
CA ASN A 91 -5.25 4.62 -29.98
C ASN A 91 -6.54 4.01 -29.40
N ILE A 92 -6.49 2.74 -28.96
CA ILE A 92 -7.64 2.08 -28.34
C ILE A 92 -8.07 2.82 -27.08
N VAL A 93 -7.12 3.23 -26.24
CA VAL A 93 -7.42 3.97 -25.00
C VAL A 93 -7.99 5.36 -25.30
N GLU A 94 -7.50 6.04 -26.33
CA GLU A 94 -8.05 7.32 -26.79
C GLU A 94 -9.49 7.19 -27.28
N GLU A 95 -9.78 6.20 -28.13
CA GLU A 95 -11.13 5.94 -28.65
C GLU A 95 -12.10 5.54 -27.53
N LEU A 96 -11.66 4.71 -26.59
CA LEU A 96 -12.45 4.34 -25.42
C LEU A 96 -12.74 5.54 -24.52
N SER A 97 -11.74 6.40 -24.30
CA SER A 97 -11.88 7.63 -23.53
C SER A 97 -12.90 8.59 -24.15
N LEU A 98 -12.82 8.78 -25.47
CA LEU A 98 -13.76 9.59 -26.23
C LEU A 98 -15.18 9.01 -26.16
N SER A 99 -15.31 7.70 -26.37
CA SER A 99 -16.60 6.99 -26.33
C SER A 99 -17.25 7.03 -24.95
N ALA A 100 -16.45 6.95 -23.89
CA ALA A 100 -16.90 7.03 -22.51
C ALA A 100 -17.04 8.49 -22.00
N THR A 101 -16.79 9.50 -22.85
CA THR A 101 -16.93 10.92 -22.51
C THR A 101 -16.14 11.32 -21.26
N LEU A 102 -14.94 10.76 -21.07
CA LEU A 102 -14.12 11.05 -19.89
C LEU A 102 -13.61 12.50 -19.83
N GLY A 103 -13.53 13.18 -20.98
CA GLY A 103 -13.00 14.55 -21.07
C GLY A 103 -11.47 14.66 -20.91
N TYR A 104 -10.77 13.54 -20.67
CA TYR A 104 -9.32 13.45 -20.60
C TYR A 104 -8.86 12.05 -21.05
N ILE A 105 -7.66 11.95 -21.63
CA ILE A 105 -7.04 10.66 -21.96
C ILE A 105 -6.28 10.14 -20.72
N PRO A 106 -6.61 8.95 -20.19
CA PRO A 106 -5.91 8.41 -19.03
C PRO A 106 -4.45 8.07 -19.37
N LYS A 107 -3.55 8.24 -18.40
CA LYS A 107 -2.13 7.97 -18.60
C LYS A 107 -1.89 6.47 -18.73
N LEU A 108 -1.24 6.03 -19.80
CA LEU A 108 -0.96 4.61 -20.02
C LEU A 108 0.43 4.23 -19.49
N TYR A 109 0.50 3.19 -18.66
CA TYR A 109 1.74 2.63 -18.13
C TYR A 109 1.86 1.16 -18.55
N ILE A 110 3.05 0.78 -19.04
CA ILE A 110 3.36 -0.60 -19.41
C ILE A 110 4.25 -1.25 -18.35
N LEU A 111 3.87 -2.44 -17.92
CA LEU A 111 4.69 -3.30 -17.06
C LEU A 111 5.14 -4.52 -17.83
N ASP A 112 6.44 -4.75 -17.83
CA ASP A 112 7.05 -5.96 -18.37
C ASP A 112 6.98 -7.07 -17.33
N THR A 113 5.98 -7.94 -17.45
CA THR A 113 5.79 -9.12 -16.58
C THR A 113 5.37 -10.31 -17.43
N PRO A 114 5.70 -11.56 -17.04
CA PRO A 114 5.32 -12.74 -17.80
C PRO A 114 3.81 -13.03 -17.80
N GLU A 115 3.01 -12.28 -17.03
CA GLU A 115 1.56 -12.43 -16.96
C GLU A 115 0.80 -11.29 -17.67
N ALA A 116 -0.10 -11.65 -18.60
CA ALA A 116 -0.94 -10.68 -19.29
C ALA A 116 -2.01 -10.16 -18.32
N ASN A 117 -1.93 -8.89 -17.96
CA ASN A 117 -2.87 -8.26 -17.04
C ASN A 117 -3.14 -6.81 -17.45
N ALA A 118 -4.30 -6.27 -17.07
CA ALA A 118 -4.58 -4.84 -17.19
C ALA A 118 -5.39 -4.38 -15.98
N PHE A 119 -5.00 -3.26 -15.39
CA PHE A 119 -5.64 -2.66 -14.23
C PHE A 119 -5.86 -1.17 -14.48
N ALA A 120 -7.10 -0.72 -14.34
CA ALA A 120 -7.43 0.70 -14.24
C ALA A 120 -7.57 1.04 -12.76
N ALA A 121 -6.75 1.95 -12.24
CA ALA A 121 -6.79 2.30 -10.82
C ALA A 121 -6.92 3.80 -10.62
N GLY A 122 -7.83 4.21 -9.73
CA GLY A 122 -7.72 5.53 -9.13
C GLY A 122 -8.87 6.03 -8.30
N TRP A 123 -8.72 7.29 -7.93
CA TRP A 123 -9.54 8.03 -6.98
C TRP A 123 -9.90 9.44 -7.48
N SER A 124 -9.37 9.90 -8.63
CA SER A 124 -9.59 11.23 -9.21
C SER A 124 -9.23 11.27 -10.72
N GLU A 125 -9.65 12.32 -11.41
CA GLU A 125 -9.65 12.62 -12.87
C GLU A 125 -8.30 12.49 -13.62
N LYS A 126 -7.23 12.05 -12.97
CA LYS A 126 -5.89 11.86 -13.57
C LYS A 126 -5.44 10.41 -13.52
N MET A 127 -6.40 9.50 -13.64
CA MET A 127 -6.20 8.07 -13.46
C MET A 127 -5.21 7.49 -14.47
N PRO A 128 -4.21 6.75 -14.01
CA PRO A 128 -3.38 5.93 -14.86
C PRO A 128 -4.07 4.60 -15.20
N LEU A 129 -4.08 4.24 -16.47
CA LEU A 129 -4.32 2.88 -16.94
C LEU A 129 -2.99 2.13 -16.92
N LEU A 130 -2.95 0.99 -16.25
CA LEU A 130 -1.78 0.15 -16.13
C LEU A 130 -2.01 -1.13 -16.94
N VAL A 131 -1.16 -1.42 -17.92
CA VAL A 131 -1.24 -2.62 -18.76
C VAL A 131 0.06 -3.38 -18.61
N SER A 132 -0.02 -4.67 -18.32
CA SER A 132 1.13 -5.55 -18.36
C SER A 132 1.13 -6.35 -19.65
N LEU A 133 2.26 -6.28 -20.35
CA LEU A 133 2.49 -7.05 -21.57
C LEU A 133 3.43 -8.20 -21.25
N VAL A 134 3.08 -9.37 -21.76
CA VAL A 134 3.92 -10.58 -21.66
C VAL A 134 5.02 -10.49 -22.68
N GLY A 135 6.26 -10.32 -22.18
CA GLY A 135 7.51 -10.59 -22.90
C GLY A 135 7.57 -10.07 -24.33
N CYS A 136 8.14 -8.87 -24.51
CA CYS A 136 8.74 -8.48 -25.78
C CYS A 136 10.03 -9.28 -26.04
#